data_AF-A0A3D1V898-F1
#
_entry.id   AF-A0A3D1V898-F1
#
_cell.length_a   1.000
_cell.length_b   1.000
_cell.length_c   1.000
_cell.angle_alpha   90.00
_cell.angle_beta   90.00
_cell.angle_gamma   90.00
#
_symmetry.space_group_name_H-M   'P 1'
#
loop_
_entity.id
_entity.type
_entity.pdbx_description
1 polymer ?
#
loop_
_entity_poly.entity_id
_entity_poly.type
_entity_poly.pdbx_seq_one_letter_code
_entity_poly.pdbx_strand_id
1 'polypeptide(L)'
;TAPAFRTIVPDPLNPEAILAGAEPARLFRSIDRGETWSELDAIGRLPASSDWFLPYSPRAGALRNVYAPGGSRRLLASVEVGGLLDSPDGGATWSIAPVIQDDDIHHITGHPDDPALLYAALGYAALKRDGDRGDYHLGGVGRSRDGGATWEKVETDYTRATLIPRAAPSLLLAGPAPRVGRQGRIVVSSDGGDSWQAASDGIDVPMEDMVELFVEAPDDTIWAICSGGRLLRATPGEWRWTAVVPVALSLEVESVAFVSR
;
A
#
# COMPACT_ATOMS: atom_id res chain seq x y z
N THR A 1 11.29 -0.57 -22.48
CA THR A 1 10.06 -1.38 -22.45
C THR A 1 8.90 -0.52 -21.97
N ALA A 2 7.68 -0.76 -22.46
CA ALA A 2 6.49 0.03 -22.11
C ALA A 2 6.14 -0.12 -20.61
N PRO A 3 5.75 0.94 -19.88
CA PRO A 3 5.38 0.88 -18.45
C PRO A 3 4.35 -0.21 -18.15
N ALA A 4 4.52 -0.92 -17.04
CA ALA A 4 3.49 -1.79 -16.50
C ALA A 4 2.78 -1.03 -15.38
N PHE A 5 1.48 -0.80 -15.52
CA PHE A 5 0.72 -0.09 -14.50
C PHE A 5 0.49 -0.99 -13.29
N ARG A 6 0.63 -0.41 -12.10
CA ARG A 6 0.57 -1.10 -10.81
C ARG A 6 -0.56 -0.60 -9.94
N THR A 7 -1.07 0.61 -10.19
CA THR A 7 -2.20 1.18 -9.47
C THR A 7 -2.92 2.21 -10.34
N ILE A 8 -4.23 2.31 -10.14
CA ILE A 8 -5.07 3.38 -10.67
C ILE A 8 -6.03 3.80 -9.55
N VAL A 9 -6.00 5.08 -9.19
CA VAL A 9 -6.77 5.62 -8.06
C VAL A 9 -7.37 6.98 -8.40
N PRO A 10 -8.52 7.34 -7.81
CA PRO A 10 -8.99 8.72 -7.86
C PRO A 10 -7.90 9.65 -7.34
N ASP A 11 -7.78 10.82 -7.95
CA ASP A 11 -6.85 11.82 -7.46
C ASP A 11 -7.41 12.46 -6.17
N PRO A 12 -6.68 12.36 -5.05
CA PRO A 12 -7.19 12.82 -3.77
C PRO A 12 -7.31 14.34 -3.66
N LEU A 13 -6.71 15.10 -4.60
CA LEU A 13 -6.75 16.56 -4.64
C LEU A 13 -7.69 17.11 -5.72
N ASN A 14 -8.19 16.26 -6.62
CA ASN A 14 -9.11 16.65 -7.68
C ASN A 14 -10.08 15.48 -8.02
N PRO A 15 -11.38 15.58 -7.67
CA PRO A 15 -12.33 14.48 -7.85
C PRO A 15 -12.59 14.08 -9.31
N GLU A 16 -12.25 14.94 -10.27
CA GLU A 16 -12.40 14.68 -11.72
C GLU A 16 -11.17 14.00 -12.32
N ALA A 17 -10.07 13.96 -11.56
CA ALA A 17 -8.79 13.44 -11.98
C ALA A 17 -8.55 12.01 -11.46
N ILE A 18 -7.69 11.31 -12.18
CA ILE A 18 -7.28 9.94 -11.88
C ILE A 18 -5.76 9.90 -11.94
N LEU A 19 -5.15 9.19 -10.99
CA LEU A 19 -3.73 8.91 -10.95
C LEU A 19 -3.46 7.46 -11.31
N ALA A 20 -2.39 7.22 -12.07
CA ALA A 20 -1.92 5.88 -12.38
C ALA A 20 -0.42 5.74 -12.09
N GLY A 21 -0.08 4.79 -11.24
CA GLY A 21 1.30 4.44 -10.89
C GLY A 21 1.80 3.28 -11.73
N ALA A 22 3.08 3.30 -12.08
CA ALA A 22 3.68 2.31 -12.97
C ALA A 22 5.01 1.75 -12.46
N GLU A 23 5.51 0.77 -13.22
CA GLU A 23 6.85 0.22 -13.19
C GLU A 23 7.53 0.45 -14.56
N PRO A 24 8.71 1.10 -14.66
CA PRO A 24 9.45 1.72 -13.56
C PRO A 24 8.59 2.80 -12.88
N ALA A 25 8.92 3.11 -11.63
CA ALA A 25 8.19 4.07 -10.82
C ALA A 25 8.01 5.40 -11.54
N ARG A 26 6.78 5.62 -12.00
CA ARG A 26 6.28 6.81 -12.70
C ARG A 26 4.84 7.05 -12.27
N LEU A 27 4.42 8.30 -12.37
CA LEU A 27 3.06 8.72 -12.04
C LEU A 27 2.45 9.44 -13.24
N PHE A 28 1.25 9.03 -13.61
CA PHE A 28 0.47 9.65 -14.68
C PHE A 28 -0.81 10.22 -14.09
N ARG A 29 -1.28 11.32 -14.67
CA ARG A 29 -2.51 11.99 -14.28
C ARG A 29 -3.40 12.21 -15.50
N SER A 30 -4.66 11.83 -15.37
CA SER A 30 -5.74 12.27 -16.24
C SER A 30 -6.59 13.29 -15.48
N ILE A 31 -7.06 14.32 -16.15
CA ILE A 31 -7.97 15.35 -15.61
C ILE A 31 -9.34 15.33 -16.29
N ASP A 32 -9.58 14.33 -17.13
CA ASP A 32 -10.74 14.17 -17.99
C ASP A 32 -11.29 12.73 -17.90
N ARG A 33 -11.30 12.17 -16.68
CA ARG A 33 -11.84 10.83 -16.38
C ARG A 33 -11.20 9.69 -17.18
N GLY A 34 -9.94 9.84 -17.57
CA GLY A 34 -9.15 8.81 -18.23
C GLY A 34 -9.12 8.90 -19.76
N GLU A 35 -9.71 9.92 -20.38
CA GLU A 35 -9.66 10.13 -21.83
C GLU A 35 -8.25 10.47 -22.30
N THR A 36 -7.54 11.34 -21.59
CA THR A 36 -6.14 11.70 -21.87
C THR A 36 -5.28 11.67 -20.62
N TRP A 37 -3.98 11.42 -20.81
CA TRP A 37 -3.03 11.21 -19.72
C TRP A 37 -1.75 12.01 -19.93
N SER A 38 -1.23 12.56 -18.83
CA SER A 38 0.05 13.28 -18.78
C SER A 38 0.95 12.67 -17.70
N GLU A 39 2.24 12.55 -17.96
CA GLU A 39 3.20 12.09 -16.95
C GLU A 39 3.55 13.24 -16.00
N LEU A 40 3.54 12.97 -14.69
CA LEU A 40 4.17 13.79 -13.67
C LEU A 40 5.65 13.38 -13.57
N ASP A 41 6.44 13.92 -14.51
CA ASP A 41 7.80 13.49 -14.82
C ASP A 41 8.84 13.69 -13.70
N ALA A 42 8.49 14.45 -12.65
CA ALA A 42 9.40 14.79 -11.54
C ALA A 42 9.93 13.56 -10.79
N ILE A 43 9.14 12.49 -10.66
CA ILE A 43 9.60 11.23 -10.05
C ILE A 43 10.73 10.61 -10.87
N GLY A 44 10.57 10.54 -12.20
CA GLY A 44 11.57 9.98 -13.10
C GLY A 44 12.84 10.83 -13.26
N ARG A 45 12.87 12.03 -12.65
CA ARG A 45 14.02 12.94 -12.61
C ARG A 45 14.76 12.92 -11.26
N LEU A 46 14.29 12.13 -10.28
CA LEU A 46 15.00 11.94 -9.03
C LEU A 46 16.35 11.27 -9.29
N PRO A 47 17.49 11.77 -8.76
CA PRO A 47 18.80 11.18 -9.01
C PRO A 47 18.88 9.69 -8.62
N ALA A 48 18.19 9.28 -7.55
CA ALA A 48 18.17 7.91 -7.08
C ALA A 48 17.28 6.97 -7.93
N SER A 49 16.42 7.50 -8.81
CA SER A 49 15.46 6.65 -9.55
C SER A 49 16.14 5.69 -10.53
N SER A 50 17.38 5.96 -10.95
CA SER A 50 18.16 5.05 -11.79
C SER A 50 18.73 3.85 -11.02
N ASP A 51 18.83 3.96 -9.70
CA ASP A 51 19.43 2.95 -8.82
C ASP A 51 18.39 2.02 -8.19
N TRP A 52 17.09 2.32 -8.37
CA TRP A 52 16.00 1.46 -7.95
C TRP A 52 15.99 0.15 -8.76
N PHE A 53 15.65 -0.95 -8.10
CA PHE A 53 15.71 -2.27 -8.71
C PHE A 53 14.73 -3.23 -8.07
N LEU A 54 13.98 -3.96 -8.89
CA LEU A 54 13.12 -5.04 -8.42
C LEU A 54 13.80 -6.40 -8.70
N PRO A 55 13.94 -7.30 -7.72
CA PRO A 55 14.64 -8.59 -7.93
C PRO A 55 14.06 -9.48 -9.03
N TYR A 56 12.79 -9.30 -9.36
CA TYR A 56 12.05 -10.07 -10.37
C TYR A 56 11.74 -9.24 -11.63
N SER A 57 12.19 -7.99 -11.70
CA SER A 57 12.01 -7.15 -12.87
C SER A 57 13.23 -6.27 -13.13
N PRO A 58 13.76 -6.20 -14.36
CA PRO A 58 14.90 -5.34 -14.69
C PRO A 58 14.55 -3.84 -14.68
N ARG A 59 13.39 -3.45 -14.13
CA ARG A 59 12.81 -2.10 -14.16
C ARG A 59 12.94 -1.45 -12.79
N ALA A 60 13.17 -0.14 -12.81
CA ALA A 60 13.49 0.63 -11.61
C ALA A 60 12.23 0.95 -10.77
N GLY A 61 12.04 0.22 -9.66
CA GLY A 61 10.95 0.42 -8.67
C GLY A 61 9.52 0.30 -9.23
N ALA A 62 8.53 0.14 -8.35
CA ALA A 62 7.12 0.15 -8.73
C ALA A 62 6.30 1.09 -7.84
N LEU A 63 5.62 2.08 -8.44
CA LEU A 63 4.71 2.96 -7.69
C LEU A 63 3.41 2.22 -7.39
N ARG A 64 3.19 1.87 -6.12
CA ARG A 64 2.11 0.97 -5.67
C ARG A 64 0.86 1.71 -5.19
N ASN A 65 1.02 2.86 -4.56
CA ASN A 65 -0.10 3.62 -4.00
C ASN A 65 0.24 5.12 -3.90
N VAL A 66 -0.79 5.97 -3.93
CA VAL A 66 -0.72 7.40 -3.63
C VAL A 66 -1.75 7.73 -2.54
N TYR A 67 -1.32 8.48 -1.53
CA TYR A 67 -2.15 8.95 -0.42
C TYR A 67 -1.99 10.47 -0.24
N ALA A 68 -3.06 11.15 0.16
CA ALA A 68 -3.00 12.55 0.58
C ALA A 68 -3.49 12.67 2.02
N PRO A 69 -2.66 13.19 2.95
CA PRO A 69 -3.13 13.58 4.27
C PRO A 69 -4.24 14.63 4.18
N GLY A 70 -5.30 14.47 4.97
CA GLY A 70 -6.47 15.35 4.96
C GLY A 70 -6.10 16.84 5.13
N GLY A 71 -6.79 17.71 4.38
CA GLY A 71 -6.62 19.16 4.47
C GLY A 71 -5.32 19.71 3.88
N SER A 72 -4.55 18.90 3.14
CA SER A 72 -3.27 19.30 2.54
C SER A 72 -3.24 19.11 1.03
N ARG A 73 -2.33 19.83 0.35
CA ARG A 73 -1.94 19.56 -1.05
C ARG A 73 -0.83 18.50 -1.15
N ARG A 74 -0.39 17.96 -0.02
CA ARG A 74 0.70 16.99 0.06
C ARG A 74 0.26 15.65 -0.52
N LEU A 75 1.11 15.04 -1.35
CA LEU A 75 0.98 13.68 -1.82
C LEU A 75 2.14 12.84 -1.30
N LEU A 76 1.81 11.64 -0.83
CA LEU A 76 2.75 10.58 -0.49
C LEU A 76 2.56 9.45 -1.50
N ALA A 77 3.65 8.93 -2.05
CA ALA A 77 3.61 7.78 -2.96
C ALA A 77 4.54 6.67 -2.48
N SER A 78 4.01 5.44 -2.37
CA SER A 78 4.82 4.28 -2.02
C SER A 78 5.47 3.69 -3.27
N VAL A 79 6.79 3.51 -3.23
CA VAL A 79 7.55 2.82 -4.26
C VAL A 79 8.15 1.55 -3.69
N GLU A 80 7.75 0.41 -4.26
CA GLU A 80 8.36 -0.90 -4.01
C GLU A 80 9.80 -0.85 -4.51
N VAL A 81 10.74 -1.03 -3.59
CA VAL A 81 12.19 -0.78 -3.75
C VAL A 81 12.49 0.57 -4.42
N GLY A 82 12.07 1.65 -3.77
CA GLY A 82 12.38 3.04 -4.13
C GLY A 82 12.02 4.09 -3.07
N GLY A 83 11.44 3.67 -1.95
CA GLY A 83 11.16 4.49 -0.79
C GLY A 83 9.78 5.15 -0.80
N LEU A 84 9.53 5.93 0.24
CA LEU A 84 8.36 6.80 0.32
C LEU A 84 8.70 8.11 -0.38
N LEU A 85 7.94 8.47 -1.41
CA LEU A 85 8.08 9.76 -2.06
C LEU A 85 7.13 10.77 -1.42
N ASP A 86 7.62 11.98 -1.18
CA ASP A 86 6.87 13.09 -0.60
C ASP A 86 6.85 14.29 -1.54
N SER A 87 5.65 14.77 -1.84
CA SER A 87 5.39 15.96 -2.63
C SER A 87 4.55 16.96 -1.83
N PRO A 88 5.08 18.15 -1.49
CA PRO A 88 4.31 19.15 -0.76
C PRO A 88 3.35 19.96 -1.64
N ASP A 89 3.45 19.86 -2.97
CA ASP A 89 2.83 20.79 -3.92
C ASP A 89 1.80 20.14 -4.88
N GLY A 90 1.39 18.92 -4.60
CA GLY A 90 0.38 18.19 -5.37
C GLY A 90 0.97 17.44 -6.58
N GLY A 91 2.23 17.00 -6.45
CA GLY A 91 2.92 16.15 -7.41
C GLY A 91 3.84 16.88 -8.39
N ALA A 92 4.07 18.19 -8.20
CA ALA A 92 4.94 18.97 -9.08
C ALA A 92 6.42 18.77 -8.73
N THR A 93 6.75 18.64 -7.45
CA THR A 93 8.09 18.27 -6.97
C THR A 93 8.00 17.09 -6.00
N TRP A 94 9.06 16.28 -5.95
CA TRP A 94 9.14 15.09 -5.11
C TRP A 94 10.50 15.00 -4.43
N SER A 95 10.52 14.38 -3.25
CA SER A 95 11.73 13.98 -2.54
C SER A 95 11.54 12.59 -1.94
N ILE A 96 12.63 11.89 -1.63
CA ILE A 96 12.58 10.59 -0.94
C ILE A 96 12.59 10.86 0.56
N ALA A 97 11.54 10.42 1.25
CA ALA A 97 11.42 10.48 2.70
C ALA A 97 11.88 9.14 3.33
N PRO A 98 12.72 9.16 4.38
CA PRO A 98 13.19 7.94 5.02
C PRO A 98 12.09 7.27 5.85
N VAL A 99 12.01 5.94 5.81
CA VAL A 99 11.09 5.14 6.62
C VAL A 99 11.85 3.96 7.24
N ILE A 100 12.29 4.08 8.50
CA ILE A 100 12.95 2.99 9.27
C ILE A 100 14.10 2.31 8.47
N GLN A 101 14.82 3.08 7.66
CA GLN A 101 15.90 2.58 6.78
C GLN A 101 15.46 1.47 5.79
N ASP A 102 14.17 1.39 5.49
CA ASP A 102 13.58 0.50 4.51
C ASP A 102 13.13 1.33 3.30
N ASP A 103 13.57 0.95 2.11
CA ASP A 103 13.16 1.55 0.84
C ASP A 103 12.16 0.67 0.07
N ASP A 104 11.75 -0.47 0.64
CA ASP A 104 10.73 -1.35 0.07
C ASP A 104 9.33 -1.02 0.62
N ILE A 105 8.72 0.05 0.11
CA ILE A 105 7.42 0.54 0.61
C ILE A 105 6.30 0.04 -0.28
N HIS A 106 5.47 -0.87 0.23
CA HIS A 106 4.35 -1.43 -0.54
C HIS A 106 3.09 -0.57 -0.48
N HIS A 107 2.83 0.09 0.65
CA HIS A 107 1.60 0.86 0.86
C HIS A 107 1.81 1.99 1.86
N ILE A 108 1.12 3.11 1.66
CA ILE A 108 1.04 4.22 2.61
C ILE A 108 -0.43 4.50 2.91
N THR A 109 -0.78 4.62 4.18
CA THR A 109 -2.11 5.02 4.63
C THR A 109 -1.99 5.98 5.81
N GLY A 110 -3.08 6.64 6.18
CA GLY A 110 -3.08 7.61 7.27
C GLY A 110 -4.48 7.87 7.79
N HIS A 111 -4.54 8.43 9.00
CA HIS A 111 -5.82 8.71 9.66
C HIS A 111 -6.57 9.81 8.89
N PRO A 112 -7.88 9.67 8.65
CA PRO A 112 -8.64 10.63 7.82
C PRO A 112 -8.65 12.05 8.41
N ASP A 113 -8.68 12.15 9.75
CA ASP A 113 -8.77 13.43 10.46
C ASP A 113 -7.49 13.84 11.20
N ASP A 114 -6.42 13.04 11.09
CA ASP A 114 -5.13 13.33 11.74
C ASP A 114 -3.99 13.16 10.71
N PRO A 115 -3.57 14.24 10.04
CA PRO A 115 -2.54 14.17 9.01
C PRO A 115 -1.15 13.84 9.57
N ALA A 116 -0.96 13.84 10.90
CA ALA A 116 0.29 13.45 11.52
C ALA A 116 0.41 11.93 11.69
N LEU A 117 -0.72 11.21 11.74
CA LEU A 117 -0.76 9.78 11.96
C LEU A 117 -0.74 9.02 10.62
N LEU A 118 0.40 8.43 10.30
CA LEU A 118 0.65 7.70 9.05
C LEU A 118 1.17 6.28 9.32
N TYR A 119 0.91 5.36 8.38
CA TYR A 119 1.40 3.99 8.41
C TYR A 119 1.94 3.54 7.05
N ALA A 120 3.15 3.02 7.06
CA ALA A 120 3.81 2.46 5.88
C ALA A 120 3.90 0.94 6.00
N ALA A 121 3.43 0.21 4.99
CA ALA A 121 3.60 -1.24 4.87
C ALA A 121 4.95 -1.51 4.20
N LEU A 122 5.80 -2.28 4.89
CA LEU A 122 7.21 -2.46 4.54
C LEU A 122 7.48 -3.88 4.04
N GLY A 123 8.36 -3.96 3.06
CA GLY A 123 8.87 -5.19 2.47
C GLY A 123 10.28 -5.55 2.92
N TYR A 124 10.93 -6.47 2.22
CA TYR A 124 12.33 -6.85 2.50
C TYR A 124 13.15 -7.07 1.22
N ALA A 125 12.63 -6.67 0.04
CA ALA A 125 13.22 -6.99 -1.25
C ALA A 125 14.54 -6.24 -1.50
N ALA A 126 14.74 -5.08 -0.89
CA ALA A 126 15.97 -4.29 -0.96
C ALA A 126 17.22 -5.05 -0.48
N LEU A 127 17.04 -6.04 0.39
CA LEU A 127 18.11 -6.88 0.94
C LEU A 127 18.83 -7.75 -0.10
N LYS A 128 18.29 -7.89 -1.32
CA LYS A 128 18.93 -8.68 -2.37
C LYS A 128 20.05 -7.95 -3.11
N ARG A 129 20.26 -6.65 -2.86
CA ARG A 129 21.24 -5.84 -3.61
C ARG A 129 22.70 -6.27 -3.32
N ASP A 130 23.00 -6.66 -2.09
CA ASP A 130 24.40 -6.93 -1.67
C ASP A 130 24.67 -8.38 -1.21
N GLY A 131 23.71 -9.29 -1.37
CA GLY A 131 23.87 -10.71 -1.00
C GLY A 131 24.03 -10.98 0.50
N ASP A 132 23.96 -9.93 1.32
CA ASP A 132 24.07 -10.02 2.76
C ASP A 132 22.76 -10.53 3.36
N ARG A 133 22.81 -11.76 3.87
CA ARG A 133 21.70 -12.44 4.55
C ARG A 133 21.67 -12.10 6.04
N GLY A 134 22.07 -10.89 6.41
CA GLY A 134 21.94 -10.42 7.78
C GLY A 134 20.49 -10.58 8.24
N ASP A 135 20.29 -10.90 9.53
CA ASP A 135 18.98 -10.92 10.20
C ASP A 135 18.42 -9.49 10.24
N TYR A 136 18.03 -8.97 9.08
CA TYR A 136 17.49 -7.65 8.96
C TYR A 136 16.03 -7.71 9.36
N HIS A 137 15.74 -7.10 10.50
CA HIS A 137 14.42 -6.79 11.04
C HIS A 137 13.58 -5.88 10.11
N LEU A 138 13.69 -6.03 8.77
CA LEU A 138 13.01 -5.26 7.73
C LEU A 138 11.70 -5.94 7.32
N GLY A 139 10.79 -5.17 6.75
CA GLY A 139 9.38 -5.54 6.65
C GLY A 139 8.57 -5.03 7.83
N GLY A 140 7.29 -5.38 7.87
CA GLY A 140 6.40 -4.94 8.93
C GLY A 140 5.56 -3.72 8.61
N VAL A 141 5.17 -3.02 9.66
CA VAL A 141 4.45 -1.75 9.58
C VAL A 141 5.24 -0.70 10.33
N GLY A 142 5.57 0.39 9.63
CA GLY A 142 6.07 1.62 10.24
C GLY A 142 4.91 2.54 10.60
N ARG A 143 4.96 3.16 11.77
CA ARG A 143 4.03 4.21 12.22
C ARG A 143 4.77 5.53 12.34
N SER A 144 4.14 6.61 11.90
CA SER A 144 4.55 7.98 12.22
C SER A 144 3.42 8.70 12.94
N ARG A 145 3.79 9.56 13.89
CA ARG A 145 2.88 10.46 14.63
C ARG A 145 3.21 11.94 14.42
N ASP A 146 4.09 12.24 13.46
CA ASP A 146 4.58 13.59 13.16
C ASP A 146 4.54 13.90 11.65
N GLY A 147 3.66 13.22 10.92
CA GLY A 147 3.47 13.45 9.49
C GLY A 147 4.60 12.87 8.64
N GLY A 148 5.26 11.81 9.11
CA GLY A 148 6.30 11.08 8.40
C GLY A 148 7.71 11.64 8.58
N ALA A 149 7.93 12.55 9.54
CA ALA A 149 9.27 13.04 9.86
C ALA A 149 10.08 11.99 10.65
N THR A 150 9.42 11.26 11.54
CA THR A 150 9.98 10.11 12.24
C THR A 150 9.04 8.90 12.18
N TRP A 151 9.63 7.71 12.25
CA TRP A 151 8.93 6.44 12.11
C TRP A 151 9.39 5.43 13.16
N GLU A 152 8.46 4.66 13.70
CA GLU A 152 8.71 3.54 14.61
C GLU A 152 8.07 2.25 14.07
N LYS A 153 8.67 1.10 14.38
CA LYS A 153 8.16 -0.20 13.92
C LYS A 153 7.11 -0.73 14.89
N VAL A 154 5.93 -1.06 14.37
CA VAL A 154 4.78 -1.52 15.16
C VAL A 154 4.31 -2.94 14.82
N GLU A 155 4.77 -3.49 13.70
CA GLU A 155 4.63 -4.91 13.31
C GLU A 155 5.92 -5.29 12.58
N THR A 156 6.33 -6.56 12.65
CA THR A 156 7.64 -7.02 12.14
C THR A 156 7.53 -7.92 10.93
N ASP A 157 6.42 -8.62 10.76
CA ASP A 157 6.23 -9.51 9.61
C ASP A 157 6.00 -8.73 8.32
N TYR A 158 6.55 -9.24 7.20
CA TYR A 158 6.37 -8.66 5.87
C TYR A 158 4.91 -8.30 5.60
N THR A 159 4.64 -7.05 5.23
CA THR A 159 3.28 -6.53 5.08
C THR A 159 3.16 -5.76 3.78
N ARG A 160 2.15 -6.11 2.97
CA ARG A 160 1.85 -5.38 1.72
C ARG A 160 0.72 -4.37 1.85
N ALA A 161 -0.21 -4.61 2.77
CA ALA A 161 -1.43 -3.83 2.88
C ALA A 161 -1.69 -3.42 4.32
N THR A 162 -2.03 -2.14 4.49
CA THR A 162 -2.55 -1.53 5.71
C THR A 162 -3.77 -0.70 5.35
N LEU A 163 -4.73 -0.59 6.27
CA LEU A 163 -5.91 0.25 6.05
C LEU A 163 -6.44 0.80 7.38
N ILE A 164 -6.84 2.06 7.38
CA ILE A 164 -7.72 2.63 8.40
C ILE A 164 -9.10 2.77 7.76
N PRO A 165 -10.10 1.95 8.16
CA PRO A 165 -11.46 2.07 7.63
C PRO A 165 -12.06 3.43 7.94
N ARG A 166 -12.70 4.11 6.98
CA ARG A 166 -13.34 5.41 7.24
C ARG A 166 -14.49 5.29 8.23
N ALA A 167 -15.23 4.19 8.17
CA ALA A 167 -16.32 3.92 9.11
C ALA A 167 -15.85 3.55 10.54
N ALA A 168 -14.55 3.24 10.72
CA ALA A 168 -13.97 2.88 12.01
C ALA A 168 -12.53 3.40 12.13
N PRO A 169 -12.31 4.73 12.19
CA PRO A 169 -10.99 5.33 12.04
C PRO A 169 -10.05 5.09 13.23
N SER A 170 -10.57 4.55 14.35
CA SER A 170 -9.77 4.08 15.48
C SER A 170 -9.09 2.73 15.25
N LEU A 171 -9.43 2.03 14.16
CA LEU A 171 -8.88 0.72 13.82
C LEU A 171 -7.80 0.82 12.75
N LEU A 172 -6.72 0.08 12.94
CA LEU A 172 -5.69 -0.16 11.93
C LEU A 172 -5.71 -1.63 11.56
N LEU A 173 -5.97 -1.92 10.28
CA LEU A 173 -5.87 -3.26 9.70
C LEU A 173 -4.51 -3.46 9.06
N ALA A 174 -3.95 -4.65 9.21
CA ALA A 174 -2.75 -5.08 8.49
C ALA A 174 -2.88 -6.54 8.02
N GLY A 175 -2.23 -6.84 6.89
CA GLY A 175 -2.14 -8.19 6.33
C GLY A 175 -0.72 -8.75 6.39
N PRO A 176 -0.14 -9.01 7.58
CA PRO A 176 1.22 -9.49 7.71
C PRO A 176 1.35 -10.95 7.27
N ALA A 177 2.54 -11.30 6.78
CA ALA A 177 2.94 -12.65 6.46
C ALA A 177 4.41 -12.86 6.84
N PRO A 178 4.79 -13.99 7.46
CA PRO A 178 6.21 -14.29 7.70
C PRO A 178 7.01 -14.51 6.39
N ARG A 179 6.32 -14.72 5.26
CA ARG A 179 6.93 -14.99 3.96
C ARG A 179 6.12 -14.32 2.85
N VAL A 180 6.81 -13.78 1.84
CA VAL A 180 6.15 -13.23 0.64
C VAL A 180 5.23 -14.28 0.01
N GLY A 181 3.98 -13.87 -0.20
CA GLY A 181 2.96 -14.60 -0.95
C GLY A 181 2.36 -15.81 -0.23
N ARG A 182 2.66 -16.06 1.05
CA ARG A 182 2.13 -17.21 1.80
C ARG A 182 2.21 -17.03 3.31
N GLN A 183 1.44 -17.84 4.03
CA GLN A 183 1.37 -17.82 5.48
C GLN A 183 0.84 -16.49 6.04
N GLY A 184 -0.01 -15.81 5.25
CA GLY A 184 -0.64 -14.57 5.65
C GLY A 184 -1.63 -14.75 6.80
N ARG A 185 -1.93 -13.64 7.45
CA ARG A 185 -3.04 -13.48 8.40
C ARG A 185 -3.58 -12.07 8.28
N ILE A 186 -4.73 -11.82 8.89
CA ILE A 186 -5.28 -10.47 9.05
C ILE A 186 -5.32 -10.14 10.54
N VAL A 187 -4.73 -9.01 10.89
CA VAL A 187 -4.68 -8.48 12.27
C VAL A 187 -5.27 -7.09 12.31
N VAL A 188 -5.77 -6.72 13.49
CA VAL A 188 -6.30 -5.38 13.77
C VAL A 188 -5.66 -4.83 15.04
N SER A 189 -5.39 -3.53 15.03
CA SER A 189 -5.04 -2.77 16.22
C SER A 189 -6.10 -1.72 16.49
N SER A 190 -6.42 -1.49 17.77
CA SER A 190 -7.32 -0.43 18.23
C SER A 190 -6.61 0.67 19.04
N ASP A 191 -5.27 0.59 19.12
CA ASP A 191 -4.40 1.53 19.84
C ASP A 191 -3.32 2.12 18.91
N GLY A 192 -3.56 2.06 17.60
CA GLY A 192 -2.68 2.63 16.59
C GLY A 192 -1.39 1.83 16.40
N GLY A 193 -1.40 0.52 16.62
CA GLY A 193 -0.28 -0.39 16.41
C GLY A 193 0.55 -0.71 17.66
N ASP A 194 0.16 -0.23 18.85
CA ASP A 194 0.87 -0.61 20.08
C ASP A 194 0.61 -2.08 20.46
N SER A 195 -0.58 -2.59 20.13
CA SER A 195 -0.93 -4.00 20.23
C SER A 195 -1.82 -4.46 19.07
N TRP A 196 -1.77 -5.77 18.80
CA TRP A 196 -2.48 -6.40 17.69
C TRP A 196 -3.32 -7.58 18.16
N GLN A 197 -4.49 -7.72 17.56
CA GLN A 197 -5.44 -8.82 17.78
C GLN A 197 -5.69 -9.54 16.47
N ALA A 198 -6.04 -10.82 16.56
CA ALA A 198 -6.46 -11.58 15.39
C ALA A 198 -7.76 -10.99 14.82
N ALA A 199 -7.79 -10.77 13.52
CA ALA A 199 -8.94 -10.28 12.76
C ALA A 199 -9.20 -11.18 11.55
N SER A 200 -9.14 -12.50 11.76
CA SER A 200 -9.19 -13.53 10.72
C SER A 200 -10.36 -14.50 10.90
N ASP A 201 -11.46 -14.10 11.54
CA ASP A 201 -12.62 -14.99 11.68
C ASP A 201 -13.17 -15.36 10.30
N GLY A 202 -13.63 -16.60 10.13
CA GLY A 202 -14.16 -17.12 8.86
C GLY A 202 -13.11 -17.53 7.81
N ILE A 203 -11.81 -17.44 8.10
CA ILE A 203 -10.74 -17.98 7.24
C ILE A 203 -9.73 -18.82 8.03
N ASP A 204 -9.16 -19.82 7.37
CA ASP A 204 -8.08 -20.62 7.94
C ASP A 204 -6.76 -19.84 7.92
N VAL A 205 -6.08 -19.83 9.07
CA VAL A 205 -4.73 -19.25 9.23
C VAL A 205 -3.75 -20.32 9.73
N PRO A 206 -2.48 -20.33 9.26
CA PRO A 206 -1.91 -19.41 8.29
C PRO A 206 -2.52 -19.59 6.88
N MET A 207 -2.80 -18.49 6.19
CA MET A 207 -3.34 -18.51 4.83
C MET A 207 -2.33 -19.13 3.87
N GLU A 208 -2.80 -19.82 2.82
CA GLU A 208 -1.89 -20.31 1.76
C GLU A 208 -1.27 -19.17 0.94
N ASP A 209 -1.93 -18.02 0.92
CA ASP A 209 -1.54 -16.77 0.29
C ASP A 209 -1.34 -15.66 1.36
N MET A 210 -1.30 -14.40 0.94
CA MET A 210 -1.33 -13.23 1.83
C MET A 210 -2.21 -12.12 1.27
N VAL A 211 -2.53 -11.11 2.09
CA VAL A 211 -3.25 -9.92 1.60
C VAL A 211 -2.31 -9.02 0.79
N GLU A 212 -2.70 -8.73 -0.45
CA GLU A 212 -2.02 -7.79 -1.34
C GLU A 212 -2.53 -6.35 -1.18
N LEU A 213 -3.85 -6.21 -1.01
CA LEU A 213 -4.52 -4.91 -0.90
C LEU A 213 -5.80 -5.05 -0.08
N PHE A 214 -6.07 -4.03 0.74
CA PHE A 214 -7.40 -3.80 1.29
C PHE A 214 -8.10 -2.70 0.50
N VAL A 215 -9.38 -2.88 0.21
CA VAL A 215 -10.22 -1.92 -0.50
C VAL A 215 -11.48 -1.67 0.31
N GLU A 216 -11.81 -0.41 0.57
CA GLU A 216 -13.07 -0.03 1.20
C GLU A 216 -14.15 0.15 0.14
N ALA A 217 -15.26 -0.56 0.30
CA ALA A 217 -16.42 -0.49 -0.57
C ALA A 217 -17.36 0.68 -0.17
N PRO A 218 -18.25 1.14 -1.07
CA PRO A 218 -19.20 2.22 -0.76
C PRO A 218 -20.23 1.89 0.33
N ASP A 219 -20.38 0.62 0.69
CA ASP A 219 -21.25 0.14 1.76
C ASP A 219 -20.49 -0.05 3.09
N ASP A 220 -19.33 0.59 3.22
CA ASP A 220 -18.41 0.54 4.36
C ASP A 220 -17.82 -0.85 4.66
N THR A 221 -18.04 -1.85 3.78
CA THR A 221 -17.36 -3.15 3.92
C THR A 221 -15.92 -3.09 3.42
N ILE A 222 -15.06 -3.90 4.04
CA ILE A 222 -13.66 -4.03 3.65
C ILE A 222 -13.47 -5.30 2.84
N TRP A 223 -12.77 -5.16 1.74
CA TRP A 223 -12.42 -6.24 0.84
C TRP A 223 -10.91 -6.48 0.91
N ALA A 224 -10.49 -7.73 1.05
CA ALA A 224 -9.09 -8.12 0.98
C ALA A 224 -8.85 -8.88 -0.32
N ILE A 225 -7.97 -8.33 -1.16
CA ILE A 225 -7.45 -9.01 -2.35
C ILE A 225 -6.22 -9.79 -1.91
N CYS A 226 -6.23 -11.11 -2.09
CA CYS A 226 -5.14 -11.98 -1.67
C CYS A 226 -4.27 -12.41 -2.85
N SER A 227 -2.99 -12.69 -2.60
CA SER A 227 -1.99 -13.05 -3.62
C SER A 227 -2.29 -14.35 -4.36
N GLY A 228 -3.16 -15.20 -3.81
CA GLY A 228 -3.67 -16.42 -4.44
C GLY A 228 -4.96 -16.19 -5.25
N GLY A 229 -5.35 -14.94 -5.49
CA GLY A 229 -6.56 -14.58 -6.23
C GLY A 229 -7.86 -14.65 -5.43
N ARG A 230 -7.79 -14.95 -4.12
CA ARG A 230 -8.96 -14.94 -3.25
C ARG A 230 -9.41 -13.50 -3.00
N LEU A 231 -10.72 -13.31 -3.02
CA LEU A 231 -11.37 -12.06 -2.66
C LEU A 231 -12.24 -12.30 -1.43
N LEU A 232 -11.88 -11.66 -0.32
CA LEU A 232 -12.56 -11.77 0.96
C LEU A 232 -13.29 -10.46 1.27
N ARG A 233 -14.43 -10.54 1.95
CA ARG A 233 -15.18 -9.37 2.44
C ARG A 233 -15.53 -9.52 3.92
N ALA A 234 -15.42 -8.45 4.69
CA ALA A 234 -15.84 -8.36 6.08
C ALA A 234 -16.39 -6.96 6.43
N THR A 235 -17.19 -6.89 7.49
CA THR A 235 -17.59 -5.63 8.13
C THR A 235 -16.49 -5.19 9.12
N PRO A 236 -16.08 -3.90 9.12
CA PRO A 236 -15.17 -3.37 10.13
C PRO A 236 -15.63 -3.67 11.56
N GLY A 237 -14.72 -4.12 12.41
CA GLY A 237 -14.99 -4.43 13.82
C GLY A 237 -15.58 -5.82 14.07
N GLU A 238 -16.30 -6.41 13.11
CA GLU A 238 -16.76 -7.80 13.18
C GLU A 238 -15.69 -8.79 12.72
N TRP A 239 -14.92 -8.42 11.69
CA TRP A 239 -13.78 -9.17 11.13
C TRP A 239 -14.07 -10.64 10.78
N ARG A 240 -15.34 -10.93 10.47
CA ARG A 240 -15.79 -12.20 9.91
C ARG A 240 -15.71 -12.14 8.39
N TRP A 241 -14.67 -12.75 7.86
CA TRP A 241 -14.38 -12.78 6.44
C TRP A 241 -15.18 -13.86 5.73
N THR A 242 -15.66 -13.51 4.53
CA THR A 242 -16.35 -14.43 3.64
C THR A 242 -15.73 -14.34 2.25
N ALA A 243 -15.51 -15.50 1.62
CA ALA A 243 -15.06 -15.55 0.24
C ALA A 243 -16.19 -15.08 -0.68
N VAL A 244 -15.90 -14.09 -1.52
CA VAL A 244 -16.87 -13.51 -2.47
C VAL A 244 -16.95 -14.34 -3.75
N VAL A 245 -15.82 -14.91 -4.18
CA VAL A 245 -15.73 -15.73 -5.39
C VAL A 245 -15.64 -17.20 -5.01
N PRO A 246 -16.37 -18.12 -5.67
CA PRO A 246 -16.29 -19.55 -5.39
C PRO A 246 -14.87 -20.10 -5.59
N VAL A 247 -14.41 -20.90 -4.63
CA VAL A 247 -13.06 -21.53 -4.61
C VAL A 247 -12.78 -22.43 -5.82
N ALA A 248 -13.82 -22.84 -6.57
CA ALA A 248 -13.70 -23.72 -7.73
C ALA A 248 -13.10 -23.05 -8.99
N LEU A 249 -12.83 -21.74 -8.96
CA LEU A 249 -12.24 -21.01 -10.08
C LEU A 249 -10.82 -20.55 -9.71
N SER A 250 -9.84 -20.94 -10.52
CA SER A 250 -8.50 -20.32 -10.48
C SER A 250 -8.59 -18.96 -11.17
N LEU A 251 -8.47 -17.89 -10.40
CA LEU A 251 -8.52 -16.51 -10.89
C LEU A 251 -7.30 -15.76 -10.36
N GLU A 252 -6.78 -14.84 -11.16
CA GLU A 252 -5.83 -13.83 -10.72
C GLU A 252 -6.58 -12.51 -10.60
N VAL A 253 -6.69 -11.99 -9.38
CA VAL A 253 -7.37 -10.71 -9.10
C VAL A 253 -6.29 -9.67 -8.79
N GLU A 254 -6.00 -8.81 -9.76
CA GLU A 254 -4.99 -7.76 -9.61
C GLU A 254 -5.57 -6.48 -9.01
N SER A 255 -6.85 -6.18 -9.25
CA SER A 255 -7.51 -4.97 -8.75
C SER A 255 -9.02 -5.14 -8.61
N VAL A 256 -9.62 -4.33 -7.74
CA VAL A 256 -11.08 -4.21 -7.56
C VAL A 256 -11.41 -2.73 -7.46
N ALA A 257 -12.46 -2.30 -8.18
CA ALA A 257 -13.00 -0.94 -8.13
C ALA A 257 -14.52 -0.99 -8.02
N PHE A 258 -15.08 -0.04 -7.27
CA PHE A 258 -16.53 0.12 -7.12
C PHE A 258 -17.00 1.36 -7.87
N VAL A 259 -18.12 1.25 -8.57
CA VAL A 259 -18.76 2.38 -9.25
C VAL A 259 -19.95 2.81 -8.41
N SER A 260 -19.93 4.03 -7.88
CA SER A 260 -21.14 4.61 -7.27
C SER A 260 -22.15 4.91 -8.37
N ARG A 261 -23.41 4.53 -8.15
CA ARG A 261 -24.52 4.96 -9.01
C ARG A 261 -24.91 6.40 -8.70
#